data_AF-A0A7S3QIR0-F1
#
_entry.id   AF-A0A7S3QIR0-F1
#
_cell.length_a   1.000
_cell.length_b   1.000
_cell.length_c   1.000
_cell.angle_alpha   90.00
_cell.angle_beta   90.00
_cell.angle_gamma   90.00
#
_symmetry.space_group_name_H-M   'P 1'
#
loop_
_entity.id
_entity.type
_entity.pdbx_description
1 polymer ?
#
loop_
_entity_poly.entity_id
_entity_poly.type
_entity_poly.pdbx_seq_one_letter_code
_entity_poly.pdbx_strand_id
1 'polypeptide(L)'
;MRELDKNGIIREEGKDTICPIDGEKGAAYVHTLQGDDHVGPASIMISYTWGYSIGDIVDVLTNYCTSNGLNPKKVYVWICCLCNNQHRVVEMKKRKEDIPFEEFHKVFHGRVTGIRHVLAMMSPWTKPEYLTRVWCIFELFTASMMEDCKITIEMPEREREDFLEGLDESALKHAGKLFSVLSSTDVEKAEASVPSDRENILNIVKNETGGYDQFNVAINQLIRTWVMQLIKDAARSRLEDVVNGEYDEGCVIFHQRVGLLFWRLGELESAMDMYRVELKMKVKKFGSDDLDMLYPLGNIALVLK
;
A
#
# COMPACT_ATOMS: atom_id res chain seq x y z
N MET A 1 19.10 5.43 -24.72
CA MET A 1 20.33 6.25 -24.75
C MET A 1 20.07 7.77 -24.68
N ARG A 2 19.07 8.35 -25.37
CA ARG A 2 18.78 9.81 -25.28
C ARG A 2 18.29 10.32 -23.91
N GLU A 3 17.84 9.45 -23.00
CA GLU A 3 17.32 9.84 -21.67
C GLU A 3 18.39 9.98 -20.57
N LEU A 4 19.58 9.38 -20.73
CA LEU A 4 20.63 9.43 -19.70
C LEU A 4 21.41 10.76 -19.69
N ASP A 5 21.29 11.54 -20.76
CA ASP A 5 22.00 12.81 -20.94
C ASP A 5 21.18 14.03 -20.50
N LYS A 6 19.88 13.85 -20.24
CA LYS A 6 19.06 14.86 -19.58
C LYS A 6 19.05 14.55 -18.09
N ASN A 7 19.49 15.52 -17.29
CA ASN A 7 19.17 15.50 -15.87
C ASN A 7 17.67 15.74 -15.75
N GLY A 8 16.96 14.78 -15.16
CA GLY A 8 15.62 15.02 -14.65
C GLY A 8 15.71 15.99 -13.47
N ILE A 9 14.57 16.60 -13.10
CA ILE A 9 14.47 17.64 -12.06
C ILE A 9 15.30 17.27 -10.80
N ILE A 10 15.16 16.04 -10.31
CA ILE A 10 15.87 15.54 -9.12
C ILE A 10 17.41 15.63 -9.25
N ARG A 11 17.98 15.19 -10.37
CA ARG A 11 19.44 15.23 -10.58
C ARG A 11 19.94 16.64 -10.85
N GLU A 12 19.07 17.52 -11.35
CA GLU A 12 19.49 18.86 -11.71
C GLU A 12 19.74 19.75 -10.49
N GLU A 13 19.03 19.53 -9.39
CA GLU A 13 19.32 20.17 -8.10
C GLU A 13 20.67 19.72 -7.52
N GLY A 14 21.00 18.44 -7.65
CA GLY A 14 22.21 17.85 -7.07
C GLY A 14 23.48 18.04 -7.90
N LYS A 15 23.37 18.45 -9.17
CA LYS A 15 24.46 18.36 -10.17
C LYS A 15 25.76 19.08 -9.78
N ASP A 16 25.64 20.24 -9.13
CA ASP A 16 26.75 21.13 -8.81
C ASP A 16 27.15 21.06 -7.34
N THR A 17 26.45 20.23 -6.57
CA THR A 17 26.69 20.00 -5.15
C THR A 17 27.72 18.89 -4.96
N ILE A 18 28.66 19.09 -4.04
CA ILE A 18 29.59 18.04 -3.62
C ILE A 18 28.85 17.07 -2.70
N CYS A 19 28.85 15.79 -3.06
CA CYS A 19 28.20 14.75 -2.29
C CYS A 19 28.92 14.59 -0.94
N PRO A 20 28.22 14.69 0.20
CA PRO A 20 28.84 14.62 1.52
C PRO A 20 29.30 13.20 1.89
N ILE A 21 28.90 12.17 1.13
CA ILE A 21 29.23 10.76 1.41
C ILE A 21 30.55 10.36 0.74
N ASP A 22 30.75 10.74 -0.53
CA ASP A 22 31.89 10.32 -1.34
C ASP A 22 32.85 11.46 -1.71
N GLY A 23 32.48 12.72 -1.45
CA GLY A 23 33.30 13.90 -1.76
C GLY A 23 33.33 14.29 -3.23
N GLU A 24 32.58 13.61 -4.09
CA GLU A 24 32.56 13.81 -5.54
C GLU A 24 31.42 14.76 -5.97
N LYS A 25 31.57 15.39 -7.14
CA LYS A 25 30.53 16.27 -7.70
C LYS A 25 29.28 15.45 -8.06
N GLY A 26 28.08 16.00 -7.82
CA GLY A 26 26.79 15.36 -8.03
C GLY A 26 26.29 14.66 -6.77
N ALA A 27 25.39 15.32 -6.03
CA ALA A 27 24.84 14.80 -4.77
C ALA A 27 23.39 14.30 -4.94
N ALA A 28 22.94 13.42 -4.04
CA ALA A 28 21.51 13.11 -3.90
C ALA A 28 20.70 14.38 -3.59
N TYR A 29 19.44 14.43 -4.03
CA TYR A 29 18.55 15.58 -3.84
C TYR A 29 18.43 15.95 -2.35
N VAL A 30 18.31 14.96 -1.45
CA VAL A 30 18.23 15.23 -0.01
C VAL A 30 19.41 16.01 0.55
N HIS A 31 20.60 15.92 -0.07
CA HIS A 31 21.79 16.64 0.38
C HIS A 31 21.81 18.12 -0.06
N THR A 32 20.89 18.55 -0.91
CA THR A 32 20.74 19.96 -1.30
C THR A 32 19.76 20.71 -0.39
N LEU A 33 18.98 19.98 0.41
CA LEU A 33 17.97 20.53 1.32
C LEU A 33 18.60 21.03 2.62
N GLN A 34 18.00 22.08 3.18
CA GLN A 34 18.39 22.67 4.46
C GLN A 34 17.15 23.15 5.23
N GLY A 35 17.26 23.17 6.56
CA GLY A 35 16.23 23.67 7.47
C GLY A 35 15.26 22.59 7.96
N ASP A 36 14.73 22.82 9.17
CA ASP A 36 13.95 21.83 9.93
C ASP A 36 12.62 21.46 9.27
N ASP A 37 12.09 22.28 8.37
CA ASP A 37 10.84 21.99 7.64
C ASP A 37 11.09 21.18 6.35
N HIS A 38 12.35 20.94 5.97
CA HIS A 38 12.72 20.36 4.67
C HIS A 38 13.55 19.08 4.78
N VAL A 39 14.34 18.92 5.84
CA VAL A 39 15.22 17.76 6.01
C VAL A 39 15.32 17.36 7.49
N GLY A 40 15.34 16.05 7.74
CA GLY A 40 15.42 15.48 9.08
C GLY A 40 15.50 13.95 9.02
N PRO A 41 15.68 13.28 10.18
CA PRO A 41 15.67 11.82 10.24
C PRO A 41 14.33 11.27 9.76
N ALA A 42 14.37 10.38 8.76
CA ALA A 42 13.16 9.79 8.20
C ALA A 42 12.39 8.98 9.25
N SER A 43 11.10 9.29 9.41
CA SER A 43 10.16 8.52 10.22
C SER A 43 9.41 7.47 9.42
N ILE A 44 9.43 7.56 8.09
CA ILE A 44 8.72 6.66 7.17
C ILE A 44 9.60 6.38 5.95
N MET A 45 9.62 5.13 5.49
CA MET A 45 10.11 4.74 4.18
C MET A 45 8.92 4.49 3.27
N ILE A 46 8.79 5.25 2.18
CA ILE A 46 7.81 4.91 1.15
C ILE A 46 8.40 3.83 0.23
N SER A 47 7.70 2.70 0.11
CA SER A 47 7.95 1.69 -0.89
C SER A 47 6.96 1.87 -2.04
N TYR A 48 7.48 2.00 -3.25
CA TYR A 48 6.69 2.36 -4.43
C TYR A 48 7.39 1.92 -5.72
N THR A 49 6.64 1.89 -6.82
CA THR A 49 7.18 1.59 -8.15
C THR A 49 7.56 2.87 -8.88
N TRP A 50 8.73 2.91 -9.53
CA TRP A 50 9.22 4.10 -10.25
C TRP A 50 8.34 4.53 -11.45
N GLY A 51 7.39 3.70 -11.86
CA GLY A 51 6.37 4.03 -12.86
C GLY A 51 5.24 4.91 -12.33
N TYR A 52 5.12 5.06 -11.01
CA TYR A 52 4.08 5.89 -10.40
C TYR A 52 4.33 7.38 -10.60
N SER A 53 3.24 8.14 -10.69
CA SER A 53 3.32 9.58 -10.82
C SER A 53 3.73 10.22 -9.49
N ILE A 54 4.39 11.39 -9.56
CA ILE A 54 4.68 12.17 -8.36
C ILE A 54 3.39 12.64 -7.67
N GLY A 55 2.33 12.91 -8.45
CA GLY A 55 1.02 13.26 -7.90
C GLY A 55 0.48 12.17 -7.00
N ASP A 56 0.50 10.92 -7.46
CA ASP A 56 0.03 9.78 -6.67
C ASP A 56 0.86 9.57 -5.38
N ILE A 57 2.17 9.82 -5.43
CA ILE A 57 3.04 9.76 -4.24
C ILE A 57 2.64 10.87 -3.24
N VAL A 58 2.42 12.10 -3.72
CA VAL A 58 2.00 13.22 -2.87
C VAL A 58 0.63 12.98 -2.26
N ASP A 59 -0.32 12.45 -3.03
CA ASP A 59 -1.67 12.12 -2.56
C ASP A 59 -1.60 11.10 -1.42
N VAL A 60 -0.85 10.01 -1.61
CA VAL A 60 -0.66 8.98 -0.58
C VAL A 60 -0.04 9.54 0.70
N LEU A 61 0.99 10.38 0.59
CA LEU A 61 1.63 10.98 1.77
C LEU A 61 0.72 12.00 2.47
N THR A 62 -0.07 12.75 1.70
CA THR A 62 -1.05 13.72 2.22
C THR A 62 -2.18 13.01 2.96
N ASN A 63 -2.71 11.94 2.37
CA ASN A 63 -3.73 11.09 2.97
C ASN A 63 -3.22 10.45 4.26
N TYR A 64 -2.01 9.89 4.23
CA TYR A 64 -1.37 9.32 5.41
C TYR A 64 -1.27 10.35 6.55
N CYS A 65 -0.81 11.57 6.27
CA CYS A 65 -0.72 12.61 7.29
C CYS A 65 -2.11 13.00 7.83
N THR A 66 -3.07 13.22 6.94
CA THR A 66 -4.43 13.66 7.29
C THR A 66 -5.15 12.63 8.15
N SER A 67 -5.16 11.36 7.74
CA SER A 67 -5.81 10.25 8.44
C SER A 67 -5.21 9.98 9.83
N ASN A 68 -3.96 10.39 10.06
CA ASN A 68 -3.28 10.23 11.34
C ASN A 68 -3.18 11.54 12.15
N GLY A 69 -3.79 12.64 11.68
CA GLY A 69 -3.72 13.95 12.35
C GLY A 69 -2.30 14.51 12.46
N LEU A 70 -1.42 14.16 11.52
CA LEU A 70 -0.01 14.54 11.53
C LEU A 70 0.21 15.86 10.78
N ASN A 71 1.17 16.65 11.26
CA ASN A 71 1.66 17.81 10.52
C ASN A 71 2.66 17.35 9.43
N PRO A 72 2.37 17.54 8.13
CA PRO A 72 3.27 17.10 7.06
C PRO A 72 4.70 17.67 7.15
N LYS A 73 4.86 18.86 7.75
CA LYS A 73 6.18 19.48 7.97
C LYS A 73 7.04 18.77 9.04
N LYS A 74 6.45 17.84 9.77
CA LYS A 74 7.12 17.06 10.83
C LYS A 74 7.12 15.56 10.52
N VAL A 75 6.72 15.18 9.31
CA VAL A 75 6.81 13.82 8.80
C VAL A 75 7.92 13.78 7.76
N TYR A 76 9.04 13.15 8.09
CA TYR A 76 10.19 13.04 7.19
C TYR A 76 10.12 11.69 6.48
N VAL A 77 10.04 11.71 5.16
CA VAL A 77 9.86 10.51 4.35
C VAL A 77 11.13 10.22 3.59
N TRP A 78 11.65 9.01 3.72
CA TRP A 78 12.71 8.50 2.86
C TRP A 78 12.09 8.03 1.55
N ILE A 79 12.52 8.63 0.43
CA ILE A 79 12.08 8.28 -0.93
C ILE A 79 13.32 7.92 -1.74
N CYS A 80 13.38 6.70 -2.28
CA CYS A 80 14.60 6.16 -2.87
C CYS A 80 15.17 7.04 -4.00
N CYS A 81 14.32 7.65 -4.85
CA CYS A 81 14.79 8.53 -5.92
C CYS A 81 15.39 9.85 -5.42
N LEU A 82 15.00 10.34 -4.24
CA LEU A 82 15.48 11.60 -3.65
C LEU A 82 16.69 11.40 -2.72
N CYS A 83 16.70 10.27 -2.01
CA CYS A 83 17.69 10.01 -0.96
C CYS A 83 18.90 9.20 -1.46
N ASN A 84 18.75 8.39 -2.51
CA ASN A 84 19.90 7.73 -3.14
C ASN A 84 20.57 8.66 -4.14
N ASN A 85 21.90 8.59 -4.24
CA ASN A 85 22.63 9.42 -5.19
C ASN A 85 22.45 8.92 -6.62
N GLN A 86 21.45 9.48 -7.31
CA GLN A 86 21.10 9.12 -8.68
C GLN A 86 22.19 9.48 -9.71
N HIS A 87 23.16 10.34 -9.36
CA HIS A 87 24.30 10.62 -10.23
C HIS A 87 25.18 9.37 -10.38
N ARG A 88 25.48 8.68 -9.27
CA ARG A 88 26.31 7.45 -9.28
C ARG A 88 25.65 6.34 -10.08
N VAL A 89 24.34 6.17 -9.92
CA VAL A 89 23.57 5.19 -10.70
C VAL A 89 23.66 5.48 -12.20
N VAL A 90 23.54 6.74 -12.61
CA VAL A 90 23.64 7.13 -14.04
C VAL A 90 25.07 7.01 -14.57
N GLU A 91 26.08 7.37 -13.78
CA GLU A 91 27.49 7.25 -14.15
C GLU A 91 27.89 5.79 -14.41
N MET A 92 27.46 4.87 -13.54
CA MET A 92 27.64 3.42 -13.74
C MET A 92 26.93 2.97 -15.02
N LYS A 93 25.67 3.36 -15.21
CA LYS A 93 24.93 3.03 -16.43
C LYS A 93 25.58 3.58 -17.71
N LYS A 94 26.21 4.75 -17.65
CA LYS A 94 27.00 5.30 -18.77
C LYS A 94 28.24 4.46 -19.08
N ARG A 95 28.81 3.80 -18.08
CA ARG A 95 29.87 2.79 -18.23
C ARG A 95 29.35 1.41 -18.62
N LYS A 96 28.02 1.25 -18.77
CA LYS A 96 27.32 -0.03 -18.98
C LYS A 96 27.50 -1.01 -17.82
N GLU A 97 27.63 -0.47 -16.63
CA GLU A 97 27.68 -1.19 -15.37
C GLU A 97 26.41 -0.90 -14.57
N ASP A 98 25.96 -1.87 -13.79
CA ASP A 98 24.91 -1.68 -12.79
C ASP A 98 25.55 -1.52 -11.41
N ILE A 99 24.83 -0.89 -10.49
CA ILE A 99 25.24 -0.86 -9.09
C ILE A 99 25.17 -2.29 -8.55
N PRO A 100 26.20 -2.78 -7.82
CA PRO A 100 26.19 -4.12 -7.26
C PRO A 100 24.96 -4.36 -6.37
N PHE A 101 24.42 -5.58 -6.43
CA PHE A 101 23.25 -5.98 -5.66
C PHE A 101 23.44 -5.72 -4.15
N GLU A 102 24.61 -6.05 -3.61
CA GLU A 102 24.93 -5.93 -2.19
C GLU A 102 24.89 -4.47 -1.71
N GLU A 103 25.25 -3.52 -2.59
CA GLU A 103 25.21 -2.10 -2.26
C GLU A 103 23.76 -1.62 -2.12
N PHE A 104 22.92 -1.93 -3.10
CA PHE A 104 21.50 -1.61 -3.02
C PHE A 104 20.79 -2.35 -1.90
N HIS A 105 21.02 -3.65 -1.77
CA HIS A 105 20.47 -4.46 -0.69
C HIS A 105 20.82 -3.90 0.68
N LYS A 106 22.07 -3.50 0.91
CA LYS A 106 22.49 -2.87 2.18
C LYS A 106 21.76 -1.56 2.45
N VAL A 107 21.56 -0.72 1.42
CA VAL A 107 20.79 0.52 1.56
C VAL A 107 19.34 0.20 1.93
N PHE A 108 18.64 -0.59 1.13
CA PHE A 108 17.22 -0.90 1.36
C PHE A 108 16.98 -1.61 2.69
N HIS A 109 17.73 -2.68 2.96
CA HIS A 109 17.67 -3.41 4.23
C HIS A 109 17.96 -2.49 5.42
N GLY A 110 18.97 -1.62 5.31
CA GLY A 110 19.28 -0.63 6.35
C GLY A 110 18.15 0.40 6.57
N ARG A 111 17.39 0.76 5.53
CA ARG A 111 16.25 1.68 5.67
C ARG A 111 15.04 1.01 6.28
N VAL A 112 14.68 -0.21 5.85
CA VAL A 112 13.58 -0.97 6.47
C VAL A 112 13.88 -1.21 7.96
N THR A 113 15.09 -1.70 8.27
CA THR A 113 15.46 -2.05 9.65
C THR A 113 15.71 -0.87 10.57
N GLY A 114 16.15 0.27 10.00
CA GLY A 114 16.45 1.49 10.73
C GLY A 114 15.25 2.42 10.94
N ILE A 115 14.41 2.61 9.91
CA ILE A 115 13.22 3.48 9.98
C ILE A 115 12.06 2.76 10.66
N ARG A 116 11.91 1.45 10.41
CA ARG A 116 10.87 0.59 11.01
C ARG A 116 9.43 1.05 10.78
N HIS A 117 9.23 1.78 9.69
CA HIS A 117 7.90 2.09 9.19
C HIS A 117 7.95 2.10 7.66
N VAL A 118 7.35 1.08 7.04
CA VAL A 118 7.20 0.98 5.59
C VAL A 118 5.78 1.39 5.20
N LEU A 119 5.69 2.41 4.36
CA LEU A 119 4.46 2.83 3.68
C LEU A 119 4.49 2.27 2.26
N ALA A 120 3.75 1.19 2.01
CA ALA A 120 3.64 0.55 0.71
C ALA A 120 2.50 1.19 -0.10
N MET A 121 2.84 1.75 -1.25
CA MET A 121 1.88 2.38 -2.15
C MET A 121 1.34 1.37 -3.17
N MET A 122 0.04 1.10 -3.14
CA MET A 122 -0.66 0.18 -4.04
C MET A 122 -1.41 0.94 -5.13
N SER A 123 -0.94 0.84 -6.38
CA SER A 123 -1.62 1.43 -7.54
C SER A 123 -1.32 0.67 -8.84
N PRO A 124 -2.28 0.54 -9.77
CA PRO A 124 -3.73 0.70 -9.55
C PRO A 124 -4.27 -0.44 -8.66
N TRP A 125 -5.35 -0.23 -7.90
CA TRP A 125 -5.83 -1.27 -6.96
C TRP A 125 -6.27 -2.55 -7.69
N THR A 126 -6.76 -2.43 -8.93
CA THR A 126 -7.24 -3.57 -9.73
C THR A 126 -6.13 -4.47 -10.25
N LYS A 127 -4.90 -3.99 -10.35
CA LYS A 127 -3.71 -4.73 -10.76
C LYS A 127 -2.46 -4.01 -10.25
N PRO A 128 -2.16 -4.10 -8.94
CA PRO A 128 -1.12 -3.27 -8.34
C PRO A 128 0.25 -3.59 -8.95
N GLU A 129 0.86 -2.60 -9.60
CA GLU A 129 2.21 -2.78 -10.16
C GLU A 129 3.22 -3.07 -9.05
N TYR A 130 3.00 -2.54 -7.84
CA TYR A 130 3.78 -2.84 -6.65
C TYR A 130 4.05 -4.35 -6.48
N LEU A 131 3.04 -5.19 -6.73
CA LEU A 131 3.11 -6.64 -6.51
C LEU A 131 3.86 -7.38 -7.62
N THR A 132 4.14 -6.71 -8.73
CA THR A 132 4.97 -7.25 -9.81
C THR A 132 6.44 -6.86 -9.66
N ARG A 133 6.80 -6.04 -8.67
CA ARG A 133 8.17 -5.57 -8.45
C ARG A 133 8.82 -6.32 -7.29
N VAL A 134 9.85 -7.11 -7.61
CA VAL A 134 10.49 -8.01 -6.64
C VAL A 134 11.10 -7.25 -5.45
N TRP A 135 11.68 -6.06 -5.70
CA TRP A 135 12.19 -5.19 -4.64
C TRP A 135 11.08 -4.71 -3.69
N CYS A 136 9.93 -4.28 -4.22
CA CYS A 136 8.81 -3.77 -3.42
C CYS A 136 8.21 -4.84 -2.51
N ILE A 137 7.96 -6.04 -3.04
CA ILE A 137 7.43 -7.15 -2.23
C ILE A 137 8.49 -7.67 -1.24
N PHE A 138 9.78 -7.61 -1.58
CA PHE A 138 10.86 -7.98 -0.68
C PHE A 138 11.02 -7.01 0.49
N GLU A 139 10.90 -5.70 0.25
CA GLU A 139 10.85 -4.67 1.29
C GLU A 139 9.67 -4.87 2.24
N LEU A 140 8.47 -5.13 1.68
CA LEU A 140 7.26 -5.39 2.46
C LEU A 140 7.38 -6.66 3.30
N PHE A 141 7.92 -7.74 2.71
CA PHE A 141 8.16 -8.98 3.42
C PHE A 141 9.18 -8.79 4.55
N THR A 142 10.30 -8.13 4.26
CA THR A 142 11.34 -7.82 5.26
C THR A 142 10.75 -7.06 6.44
N ALA A 143 9.91 -6.05 6.18
CA ALA A 143 9.20 -5.32 7.22
C ALA A 143 8.27 -6.24 8.04
N SER A 144 7.56 -7.17 7.40
CA SER A 144 6.59 -8.04 8.07
C SER A 144 7.20 -9.08 8.99
N MET A 145 8.46 -9.44 8.75
CA MET A 145 9.22 -10.37 9.58
C MET A 145 9.81 -9.71 10.83
N MET A 146 9.65 -8.39 10.99
CA MET A 146 10.15 -7.64 12.13
C MET A 146 9.03 -7.36 13.15
N GLU A 147 9.26 -7.69 14.43
CA GLU A 147 8.26 -7.46 15.49
C GLU A 147 7.89 -5.98 15.68
N ASP A 148 8.87 -5.08 15.55
CA ASP A 148 8.70 -3.64 15.80
C ASP A 148 8.67 -2.79 14.51
N CYS A 149 8.19 -3.36 13.39
CA CYS A 149 8.07 -2.61 12.14
C CYS A 149 6.61 -2.34 11.78
N LYS A 150 6.25 -1.06 11.66
CA LYS A 150 4.91 -0.68 11.20
C LYS A 150 4.83 -0.82 9.69
N ILE A 151 3.83 -1.55 9.22
CA ILE A 151 3.45 -1.57 7.80
C ILE A 151 2.19 -0.74 7.63
N THR A 152 2.21 0.16 6.66
CA THR A 152 1.04 0.92 6.24
C THR A 152 0.89 0.73 4.74
N ILE A 153 -0.28 0.28 4.30
CA ILE A 153 -0.57 0.12 2.88
C ILE A 153 -1.59 1.19 2.51
N GLU A 154 -1.28 1.98 1.49
CA GLU A 154 -2.12 3.09 1.04
C GLU A 154 -2.24 3.05 -0.48
N MET A 155 -3.32 3.64 -0.99
CA MET A 155 -3.51 3.88 -2.43
C MET A 155 -3.82 5.36 -2.65
N PRO A 156 -3.57 5.92 -3.84
CA PRO A 156 -3.99 7.28 -4.19
C PRO A 156 -5.50 7.45 -4.00
N GLU A 157 -5.96 8.67 -3.65
CA GLU A 157 -7.38 8.90 -3.34
C GLU A 157 -8.30 8.50 -4.49
N ARG A 158 -7.90 8.77 -5.74
CA ARG A 158 -8.66 8.35 -6.93
C ARG A 158 -8.84 6.83 -7.00
N GLU A 159 -7.81 6.06 -6.67
CA GLU A 159 -7.90 4.59 -6.65
C GLU A 159 -8.79 4.11 -5.50
N ARG A 160 -8.77 4.83 -4.37
CA ARG A 160 -9.65 4.56 -3.23
C ARG A 160 -11.11 4.83 -3.58
N GLU A 161 -11.41 5.97 -4.19
CA GLU A 161 -12.75 6.32 -4.67
C GLU A 161 -13.26 5.27 -5.67
N ASP A 162 -12.47 4.92 -6.70
CA ASP A 162 -12.83 3.88 -7.69
C ASP A 162 -13.08 2.51 -7.02
N PHE A 163 -12.29 2.15 -6.01
CA PHE A 163 -12.53 0.93 -5.23
C PHE A 163 -13.87 0.98 -4.49
N LEU A 164 -14.19 2.10 -3.82
CA LEU A 164 -15.41 2.26 -3.04
C LEU A 164 -16.66 2.33 -3.94
N GLU A 165 -16.59 3.02 -5.07
CA GLU A 165 -17.64 3.02 -6.10
C GLU A 165 -17.88 1.59 -6.63
N GLY A 166 -16.82 0.81 -6.85
CA GLY A 166 -16.94 -0.60 -7.23
C GLY A 166 -17.69 -1.44 -6.19
N LEU A 167 -17.46 -1.19 -4.89
CA LEU A 167 -18.21 -1.88 -3.83
C LEU A 167 -19.71 -1.53 -3.86
N ASP A 168 -20.03 -0.28 -4.18
CA ASP A 168 -21.39 0.25 -4.36
C ASP A 168 -22.11 -0.28 -5.59
N GLU A 169 -21.41 -0.70 -6.63
CA GLU A 169 -22.04 -1.34 -7.78
C GLU A 169 -22.20 -2.84 -7.55
N SER A 170 -21.14 -3.50 -7.06
CA SER A 170 -21.10 -4.94 -6.84
C SER A 170 -19.93 -5.33 -5.95
N ALA A 171 -20.13 -5.30 -4.63
CA ALA A 171 -19.11 -5.70 -3.65
C ALA A 171 -18.48 -7.07 -3.95
N LEU A 172 -19.28 -8.08 -4.30
CA LEU A 172 -18.77 -9.41 -4.62
C LEU A 172 -17.86 -9.43 -5.85
N LYS A 173 -18.25 -8.74 -6.94
CA LYS A 173 -17.46 -8.72 -8.17
C LYS A 173 -16.17 -7.91 -8.00
N HIS A 174 -16.26 -6.72 -7.40
CA HIS A 174 -15.14 -5.80 -7.30
C HIS A 174 -14.13 -6.22 -6.23
N ALA A 175 -14.60 -6.58 -5.03
CA ALA A 175 -13.70 -7.13 -4.02
C ALA A 175 -13.19 -8.52 -4.44
N GLY A 176 -14.00 -9.35 -5.09
CA GLY A 176 -13.55 -10.63 -5.65
C GLY A 176 -12.41 -10.46 -6.66
N LYS A 177 -12.48 -9.43 -7.52
CA LYS A 177 -11.39 -9.07 -8.43
C LYS A 177 -10.14 -8.66 -7.65
N LEU A 178 -10.27 -7.78 -6.66
CA LEU A 178 -9.15 -7.39 -5.81
C LEU A 178 -8.51 -8.61 -5.12
N PHE A 179 -9.28 -9.38 -4.36
CA PHE A 179 -8.77 -10.60 -3.71
C PHE A 179 -8.15 -11.59 -4.69
N SER A 180 -8.70 -11.75 -5.90
CA SER A 180 -8.12 -12.64 -6.92
C SER A 180 -6.74 -12.16 -7.37
N VAL A 181 -6.61 -10.87 -7.67
CA VAL A 181 -5.36 -10.24 -8.09
C VAL A 181 -4.33 -10.34 -6.97
N LEU A 182 -4.75 -10.07 -5.75
CA LEU A 182 -3.88 -10.13 -4.59
C LEU A 182 -3.46 -11.57 -4.26
N SER A 183 -4.38 -12.53 -4.29
CA SER A 183 -4.07 -13.95 -4.08
C SER A 183 -3.13 -14.54 -5.13
N SER A 184 -3.05 -13.90 -6.30
CA SER A 184 -2.15 -14.29 -7.38
C SER A 184 -0.75 -13.71 -7.26
N THR A 185 -0.46 -12.95 -6.18
CA THR A 185 0.89 -12.45 -5.92
C THR A 185 1.83 -13.62 -5.78
N ASP A 186 2.87 -13.59 -6.60
CA ASP A 186 3.83 -14.66 -6.72
C ASP A 186 5.22 -14.04 -6.92
N VAL A 187 6.05 -14.14 -5.89
CA VAL A 187 7.41 -13.62 -5.88
C VAL A 187 8.23 -14.16 -7.05
N GLU A 188 7.98 -15.41 -7.47
CA GLU A 188 8.69 -16.02 -8.60
C GLU A 188 8.31 -15.37 -9.93
N LYS A 189 7.16 -14.71 -10.03
CA LYS A 189 6.76 -13.94 -11.23
C LYS A 189 7.12 -12.46 -11.15
N ALA A 190 7.59 -11.99 -10.01
CA ALA A 190 7.97 -10.60 -9.84
C ALA A 190 9.25 -10.26 -10.63
N GLU A 191 9.37 -9.00 -11.03
CA GLU A 191 10.39 -8.49 -11.94
C GLU A 191 11.28 -7.43 -11.26
N ALA A 192 12.52 -7.35 -11.72
CA ALA A 192 13.43 -6.25 -11.44
C ALA A 192 13.88 -5.61 -12.76
N SER A 193 14.25 -4.33 -12.73
CA SER A 193 14.81 -3.67 -13.91
C SER A 193 16.21 -4.20 -14.26
N VAL A 194 16.94 -4.71 -13.25
CA VAL A 194 18.22 -5.41 -13.41
C VAL A 194 17.95 -6.90 -13.17
N PRO A 195 18.12 -7.79 -14.17
CA PRO A 195 17.78 -9.21 -14.01
C PRO A 195 18.51 -9.92 -12.87
N SER A 196 19.78 -9.58 -12.63
CA SER A 196 20.57 -10.18 -11.54
C SER A 196 20.02 -9.84 -10.15
N ASP A 197 19.42 -8.65 -9.96
CA ASP A 197 18.76 -8.31 -8.69
C ASP A 197 17.62 -9.29 -8.39
N ARG A 198 16.82 -9.61 -9.41
CA ARG A 198 15.72 -10.58 -9.27
C ARG A 198 16.26 -11.95 -8.86
N GLU A 199 17.31 -12.44 -9.53
CA GLU A 199 17.93 -13.73 -9.20
C GLU A 199 18.48 -13.76 -7.78
N ASN A 200 19.17 -12.70 -7.36
CA ASN A 200 19.71 -12.59 -6.00
C ASN A 200 18.60 -12.56 -4.94
N ILE A 201 17.53 -11.79 -5.16
CA ILE A 201 16.41 -11.74 -4.20
C ILE A 201 15.71 -13.09 -4.14
N LEU A 202 15.45 -13.75 -5.27
CA LEU A 202 14.85 -15.08 -5.27
C LEU A 202 15.73 -16.10 -4.54
N ASN A 203 17.05 -16.02 -4.68
CA ASN A 203 17.97 -16.86 -3.91
C ASN A 203 17.87 -16.57 -2.40
N ILE A 204 17.77 -15.32 -1.98
CA ILE A 204 17.55 -14.97 -0.57
C ILE A 204 16.21 -15.54 -0.07
N VAL A 205 15.12 -15.31 -0.80
CA VAL A 205 13.79 -15.82 -0.42
C VAL A 205 13.81 -17.35 -0.29
N LYS A 206 14.42 -18.03 -1.26
CA LYS A 206 14.52 -19.49 -1.25
C LYS A 206 15.30 -20.02 -0.04
N ASN A 207 16.38 -19.36 0.34
CA ASN A 207 17.34 -19.88 1.31
C ASN A 207 17.14 -19.36 2.73
N GLU A 208 16.57 -18.16 2.90
CA GLU A 208 16.57 -17.42 4.17
C GLU A 208 15.17 -17.10 4.71
N THR A 209 14.11 -17.18 3.88
CA THR A 209 12.75 -16.80 4.30
C THR A 209 11.79 -17.98 4.45
N GLY A 210 12.32 -19.21 4.51
CA GLY A 210 11.52 -20.44 4.53
C GLY A 210 10.94 -20.84 3.17
N GLY A 211 11.40 -20.20 2.09
CA GLY A 211 11.00 -20.52 0.71
C GLY A 211 9.90 -19.62 0.14
N TYR A 212 9.61 -19.82 -1.15
CA TYR A 212 8.66 -18.99 -1.90
C TYR A 212 7.23 -19.10 -1.37
N ASP A 213 6.80 -20.30 -0.96
CA ASP A 213 5.44 -20.51 -0.44
C ASP A 213 5.17 -19.68 0.82
N GLN A 214 6.10 -19.71 1.78
CA GLN A 214 5.96 -18.93 3.02
C GLN A 214 5.99 -17.43 2.74
N PHE A 215 6.86 -16.99 1.81
CA PHE A 215 6.91 -15.61 1.37
C PHE A 215 5.58 -15.14 0.76
N ASN A 216 5.06 -15.90 -0.21
CA ASN A 216 3.82 -15.59 -0.89
C ASN A 216 2.63 -15.60 0.09
N VAL A 217 2.57 -16.55 1.02
CA VAL A 217 1.54 -16.59 2.08
C VAL A 217 1.60 -15.34 2.96
N ALA A 218 2.79 -14.93 3.41
CA ALA A 218 2.95 -13.76 4.27
C ALA A 218 2.48 -12.48 3.56
N ILE A 219 2.92 -12.25 2.31
CA ILE A 219 2.49 -11.10 1.52
C ILE A 219 0.99 -11.11 1.27
N ASN A 220 0.43 -12.25 0.86
CA ASN A 220 -1.00 -12.38 0.62
C ASN A 220 -1.83 -12.11 1.88
N GLN A 221 -1.36 -12.54 3.06
CA GLN A 221 -2.03 -12.30 4.33
C GLN A 221 -2.02 -10.81 4.70
N LEU A 222 -0.89 -10.12 4.52
CA LEU A 222 -0.80 -8.67 4.78
C LEU A 222 -1.79 -7.89 3.93
N ILE A 223 -1.82 -8.16 2.63
CA ILE A 223 -2.68 -7.41 1.71
C ILE A 223 -4.14 -7.78 1.94
N ARG A 224 -4.47 -9.06 2.18
CA ARG A 224 -5.83 -9.49 2.56
C ARG A 224 -6.31 -8.73 3.79
N THR A 225 -5.47 -8.62 4.83
CA THR A 225 -5.80 -7.90 6.06
C THR A 225 -6.06 -6.42 5.79
N TRP A 226 -5.22 -5.79 4.98
CA TRP A 226 -5.40 -4.40 4.59
C TRP A 226 -6.71 -4.17 3.81
N VAL A 227 -7.03 -4.99 2.80
CA VAL A 227 -8.29 -4.86 2.05
C VAL A 227 -9.50 -5.02 2.97
N MET A 228 -9.45 -6.00 3.87
CA MET A 228 -10.50 -6.21 4.86
C MET A 228 -10.69 -4.98 5.75
N GLN A 229 -9.59 -4.36 6.18
CA GLN A 229 -9.64 -3.15 6.99
C GLN A 229 -10.21 -1.96 6.20
N LEU A 230 -9.79 -1.78 4.94
CA LEU A 230 -10.31 -0.74 4.06
C LEU A 230 -11.82 -0.83 3.86
N ILE A 231 -12.36 -2.03 3.64
CA ILE A 231 -13.80 -2.27 3.51
C ILE A 231 -14.53 -1.96 4.83
N LYS A 232 -13.96 -2.36 5.98
CA LYS A 232 -14.52 -2.07 7.31
C LYS A 232 -14.56 -0.57 7.59
N ASP A 233 -13.50 0.15 7.27
CA ASP A 233 -13.44 1.60 7.48
C ASP A 233 -14.41 2.34 6.56
N ALA A 234 -14.60 1.86 5.32
CA ALA A 234 -15.64 2.37 4.43
C ALA A 234 -17.06 2.16 5.00
N ALA A 235 -17.35 0.98 5.54
CA ALA A 235 -18.61 0.71 6.21
C ALA A 235 -18.84 1.62 7.42
N ARG A 236 -17.79 1.84 8.24
CA ARG A 236 -17.85 2.74 9.40
C ARG A 236 -18.11 4.18 8.99
N SER A 237 -17.36 4.71 8.01
CA SER A 237 -17.52 6.09 7.53
C SER A 237 -18.96 6.37 7.10
N ARG A 238 -19.59 5.44 6.38
CA ARG A 238 -20.99 5.57 5.95
C ARG A 238 -22.01 5.59 7.08
N LEU A 239 -21.67 5.07 8.25
CA LEU A 239 -22.52 5.18 9.44
C LEU A 239 -22.35 6.54 10.13
N GLU A 240 -21.17 7.13 10.05
CA GLU A 240 -20.85 8.44 10.62
C GLU A 240 -21.46 9.59 9.79
N ASP A 241 -21.55 9.42 8.47
CA ASP A 241 -22.16 10.40 7.55
C ASP A 241 -23.70 10.52 7.69
N VAL A 242 -24.33 9.67 8.51
CA VAL A 242 -25.78 9.64 8.70
C VAL A 242 -26.25 10.83 9.55
N VAL A 243 -26.75 11.87 8.89
CA VAL A 243 -27.34 13.06 9.53
C VAL A 243 -28.70 12.72 10.15
N ASN A 244 -28.95 13.17 11.39
CA ASN A 244 -30.20 12.94 12.14
C ASN A 244 -30.60 11.46 12.36
N GLY A 245 -29.69 10.52 12.08
CA GLY A 245 -29.95 9.10 12.21
C GLY A 245 -30.95 8.53 11.20
N GLU A 246 -31.25 9.26 10.12
CA GLU A 246 -32.01 8.72 8.98
C GLU A 246 -31.04 8.04 8.03
N TYR A 247 -30.98 6.71 8.09
CA TYR A 247 -30.16 5.92 7.18
C TYR A 247 -30.73 5.99 5.77
N ASP A 248 -29.92 6.45 4.81
CA ASP A 248 -30.29 6.34 3.40
C ASP A 248 -30.29 4.86 2.97
N GLU A 249 -31.05 4.57 1.91
CA GLU A 249 -31.19 3.21 1.38
C GLU A 249 -29.87 2.65 0.83
N GLY A 250 -28.98 3.52 0.35
CA GLY A 250 -27.65 3.16 -0.13
C GLY A 250 -26.76 2.60 0.99
N CYS A 251 -26.81 3.17 2.19
CA CYS A 251 -26.07 2.70 3.36
C CYS A 251 -26.52 1.29 3.79
N VAL A 252 -27.83 1.01 3.76
CA VAL A 252 -28.38 -0.33 4.02
C VAL A 252 -27.91 -1.34 3.00
N ILE A 253 -28.02 -1.00 1.71
CA ILE A 253 -27.59 -1.85 0.59
C ILE A 253 -26.08 -2.13 0.66
N PHE A 254 -25.27 -1.11 0.99
CA PHE A 254 -23.83 -1.26 1.15
C PHE A 254 -23.48 -2.27 2.23
N HIS A 255 -24.04 -2.13 3.44
CA HIS A 255 -23.80 -3.06 4.55
C HIS A 255 -24.27 -4.48 4.22
N GLN A 256 -25.41 -4.64 3.57
CA GLN A 256 -25.88 -5.94 3.11
C GLN A 256 -24.88 -6.61 2.16
N ARG A 257 -24.35 -5.86 1.19
CA ARG A 257 -23.41 -6.36 0.18
C ARG A 257 -22.05 -6.69 0.77
N VAL A 258 -21.53 -5.84 1.65
CA VAL A 258 -20.27 -6.08 2.36
C VAL A 258 -20.41 -7.26 3.33
N GLY A 259 -21.55 -7.41 4.01
CA GLY A 259 -21.83 -8.58 4.85
C GLY A 259 -21.80 -9.88 4.03
N LEU A 260 -22.40 -9.88 2.85
CA LEU A 260 -22.36 -11.03 1.93
C LEU A 260 -20.95 -11.35 1.45
N LEU A 261 -20.17 -10.31 1.12
CA LEU A 261 -18.77 -10.46 0.76
C LEU A 261 -17.97 -11.12 1.89
N PHE A 262 -18.06 -10.60 3.12
CA PHE A 262 -17.36 -11.16 4.27
C PHE A 262 -17.77 -12.61 4.55
N TRP A 263 -19.06 -12.93 4.45
CA TRP A 263 -19.53 -14.31 4.59
C TRP A 263 -18.91 -15.24 3.54
N ARG A 264 -18.86 -14.80 2.27
CA ARG A 264 -18.21 -15.57 1.19
C ARG A 264 -16.71 -15.77 1.39
N LEU A 265 -16.05 -14.83 2.05
CA LEU A 265 -14.62 -14.90 2.37
C LEU A 265 -14.31 -15.72 3.64
N GLY A 266 -15.34 -16.18 4.36
CA GLY A 266 -15.23 -16.88 5.65
C GLY A 266 -15.02 -15.95 6.85
N GLU A 267 -15.17 -14.64 6.66
CA GLU A 267 -14.97 -13.60 7.68
C GLU A 267 -16.25 -13.41 8.50
N LEU A 268 -16.67 -14.49 9.18
CA LEU A 268 -18.00 -14.64 9.77
C LEU A 268 -18.34 -13.55 10.80
N GLU A 269 -17.39 -13.16 11.65
CA GLU A 269 -17.59 -12.09 12.63
C GLU A 269 -17.85 -10.75 11.93
N SER A 270 -17.04 -10.43 10.92
CA SER A 270 -17.20 -9.20 10.14
C SER A 270 -18.53 -9.19 9.38
N ALA A 271 -18.94 -10.35 8.84
CA ALA A 271 -20.25 -10.50 8.19
C ALA A 271 -21.41 -10.26 9.18
N MET A 272 -21.31 -10.86 10.37
CA MET A 272 -22.31 -10.69 11.44
C MET A 272 -22.47 -9.22 11.84
N ASP A 273 -21.36 -8.48 11.98
CA ASP A 273 -21.40 -7.07 12.31
C ASP A 273 -22.13 -6.25 11.25
N MET A 274 -21.85 -6.50 9.97
CA MET A 274 -22.55 -5.84 8.86
C MET A 274 -24.05 -6.12 8.87
N TYR A 275 -24.47 -7.38 9.05
CA TYR A 275 -25.90 -7.74 9.07
C TYR A 275 -26.63 -7.22 10.31
N ARG A 276 -25.95 -7.13 11.46
CA ARG A 276 -26.52 -6.49 12.66
C ARG A 276 -26.73 -5.00 12.45
N VAL A 277 -25.81 -4.34 11.76
CA VAL A 277 -25.96 -2.93 11.38
C VAL A 277 -27.13 -2.78 10.40
N GLU A 278 -27.22 -3.62 9.35
CA GLU A 278 -28.37 -3.65 8.43
C GLU A 278 -29.70 -3.80 9.18
N LEU A 279 -29.80 -4.76 10.09
CA LEU A 279 -31.00 -5.00 10.89
C LEU A 279 -31.38 -3.78 11.73
N LYS A 280 -30.42 -3.16 12.42
CA LYS A 280 -30.67 -1.95 13.22
C LYS A 280 -31.23 -0.80 12.37
N MET A 281 -30.66 -0.59 11.18
CA MET A 281 -31.12 0.45 10.27
C MET A 281 -32.55 0.19 9.79
N LYS A 282 -32.85 -1.05 9.38
CA LYS A 282 -34.18 -1.45 8.91
C LYS A 282 -35.24 -1.39 10.02
N VAL A 283 -34.94 -1.87 11.23
CA VAL A 283 -35.85 -1.78 12.39
C VAL A 283 -36.20 -0.32 12.69
N LYS A 284 -35.21 0.59 12.62
CA LYS A 284 -35.44 2.01 12.85
C LYS A 284 -36.36 2.63 11.79
N LYS A 285 -36.24 2.20 10.53
CA LYS A 285 -36.98 2.75 9.38
C LYS A 285 -38.39 2.20 9.24
N PHE A 286 -38.57 0.89 9.44
CA PHE A 286 -39.81 0.18 9.14
C PHE A 286 -40.50 -0.45 10.37
N GLY A 287 -39.81 -0.54 11.51
CA GLY A 287 -40.27 -1.29 12.68
C GLY A 287 -39.79 -2.75 12.68
N SER A 288 -39.96 -3.44 13.82
CA SER A 288 -39.46 -4.82 14.01
C SER A 288 -40.25 -5.89 13.27
N ASP A 289 -41.51 -5.61 12.94
CA ASP A 289 -42.45 -6.61 12.42
C ASP A 289 -42.59 -6.54 10.90
N ASP A 290 -41.80 -5.69 10.25
CA ASP A 290 -41.80 -5.53 8.80
C ASP A 290 -41.12 -6.73 8.10
N LEU A 291 -41.64 -7.10 6.93
CA LEU A 291 -41.09 -8.19 6.10
C LEU A 291 -39.65 -7.92 5.66
N ASP A 292 -39.22 -6.65 5.61
CA ASP A 292 -37.85 -6.27 5.28
C ASP A 292 -36.80 -6.79 6.29
N MET A 293 -37.23 -7.24 7.48
CA MET A 293 -36.37 -7.90 8.46
C MET A 293 -35.94 -9.32 8.03
N LEU A 294 -36.67 -9.97 7.12
CA LEU A 294 -36.39 -11.36 6.73
C LEU A 294 -35.00 -11.52 6.10
N TYR A 295 -34.55 -10.53 5.32
CA TYR A 295 -33.23 -10.55 4.69
C TYR A 295 -32.07 -10.53 5.70
N PRO A 296 -31.94 -9.52 6.58
CA PRO A 296 -30.85 -9.50 7.55
C PRO A 296 -30.94 -10.66 8.55
N LEU A 297 -32.14 -11.07 8.97
CA LEU A 297 -32.30 -12.22 9.87
C LEU A 297 -31.90 -13.54 9.22
N GLY A 298 -32.27 -13.74 7.94
CA GLY A 298 -31.84 -14.90 7.16
C GLY A 298 -30.32 -14.95 6.99
N ASN A 299 -29.69 -13.81 6.70
CA ASN A 299 -28.23 -13.70 6.60
C ASN A 299 -27.53 -13.96 7.93
N ILE A 300 -28.04 -13.44 9.04
CA ILE A 300 -27.54 -13.75 10.39
C ILE A 300 -27.65 -15.25 10.67
N ALA A 301 -28.77 -15.88 10.33
CA ALA A 301 -28.95 -17.32 10.49
C ALA A 301 -27.94 -18.14 9.65
N LEU A 302 -27.58 -17.67 8.45
CA LEU A 302 -26.56 -18.30 7.61
C LEU A 302 -25.15 -18.21 8.21
N VAL A 303 -24.84 -17.15 8.98
CA VAL A 303 -23.53 -17.01 9.64
C VAL A 303 -23.43 -17.88 10.90
N LEU A 304 -24.55 -18.14 11.58
CA LEU A 304 -24.61 -18.92 12.82
C LEU A 304 -24.63 -20.45 12.61
N LYS A 305 -24.78 -20.92 11.36
CA LYS A 305 -24.87 -22.34 11.00
C LYS A 305 -23.50 -22.91 10.67
#